data_AF-A0A942A8B0-F1
#
_entry.id   AF-A0A942A8B0-F1
#
_cell.length_a   1.000
_cell.length_b   1.000
_cell.length_c   1.000
_cell.angle_alpha   90.00
_cell.angle_beta   90.00
_cell.angle_gamma   90.00
#
_symmetry.space_group_name_H-M   'P 1'
#
loop_
_entity.id
_entity.type
_entity.pdbx_description
1 polymer ?
#
loop_
_entity_poly.entity_id
_entity_poly.type
_entity_poly.pdbx_seq_one_letter_code
_entity_poly.pdbx_strand_id
1 'polypeptide(L)'
;IRKGANATEAQRINENAPNALEQSVNFTVYKKTSAENVFINTILNSRLVAVAKMVETGVYRIYGCNYGLEVSGLEESANDNGGYTAITLTTPENVLGEARASITEATWNTLVSKSS
;
A
#
# COMPACT_ATOMS: atom_id res chain seq x y z
N ILE A 1 19.92 -0.97 5.50
CA ILE A 1 18.76 -1.55 4.77
C ILE A 1 17.97 -0.37 4.22
N ARG A 2 17.97 -0.14 2.88
CA ARG A 2 17.11 0.90 2.28
C ARG A 2 15.66 0.41 2.41
N LYS A 3 14.88 1.05 3.28
CA LYS A 3 13.46 0.73 3.46
C LYS A 3 12.69 1.22 2.24
N GLY A 4 12.61 0.38 1.21
CA GLY A 4 11.92 0.71 -0.05
C GLY A 4 10.39 0.73 0.06
N ALA A 5 9.83 0.27 1.17
CA ALA A 5 8.42 0.37 1.49
C ALA A 5 8.19 0.46 3.00
N ASN A 6 7.19 1.23 3.42
CA ASN A 6 6.68 1.26 4.79
C ASN A 6 5.15 1.22 4.78
N ALA A 7 4.57 0.63 5.82
CA ALA A 7 3.12 0.54 5.97
C ALA A 7 2.75 0.87 7.43
N THR A 8 1.69 1.66 7.61
CA THR A 8 1.29 2.21 8.91
C THR A 8 -0.23 2.14 9.06
N GLU A 9 -0.67 2.09 10.32
CA GLU A 9 -2.09 2.12 10.69
C GLU A 9 -2.25 3.10 11.85
N ALA A 10 -3.25 3.98 11.77
CA ALA A 10 -3.65 4.90 12.82
C ALA A 10 -5.14 4.72 13.13
N GLN A 11 -5.56 5.07 14.34
CA GLN A 11 -6.97 5.01 14.72
C GLN A 11 -7.73 6.16 14.03
N ARG A 12 -8.81 5.82 13.35
CA ARG A 12 -9.80 6.77 12.85
C ARG A 12 -11.01 6.75 13.77
N ILE A 13 -11.29 7.88 14.41
CA ILE A 13 -12.43 8.04 15.31
C ILE A 13 -13.62 8.53 14.48
N ASN A 14 -14.72 7.80 14.55
CA ASN A 14 -15.96 8.15 13.88
C ASN A 14 -17.00 8.58 14.93
N GLU A 15 -17.60 9.75 14.77
CA GLU A 15 -18.55 10.30 15.76
C GLU A 15 -19.88 9.53 15.79
N ASN A 16 -20.30 8.97 14.65
CA ASN A 16 -21.59 8.27 14.49
C ASN A 16 -21.45 6.85 13.91
N ALA A 17 -20.27 6.25 14.01
CA ALA A 17 -20.00 4.90 13.51
C ALA A 17 -18.90 4.23 14.35
N PRO A 18 -18.69 2.90 14.25
CA PRO A 18 -17.56 2.26 14.89
C PRO A 18 -16.23 2.86 14.46
N ASN A 19 -15.27 2.90 15.38
CA ASN A 19 -13.89 3.28 15.07
C ASN A 19 -13.31 2.33 14.01
N ALA A 20 -12.47 2.89 13.15
CA ALA A 20 -11.81 2.16 12.09
C ALA A 20 -10.32 2.50 12.06
N LEU A 21 -9.62 2.02 11.04
CA LEU A 21 -8.23 2.35 10.80
C LEU A 21 -8.08 3.27 9.60
N GLU A 22 -7.20 4.24 9.77
CA GLU A 22 -6.56 4.92 8.65
C GLU A 22 -5.26 4.19 8.34
N GLN A 23 -5.17 3.65 7.13
CA GLN A 23 -4.06 2.85 6.67
C GLN A 23 -3.27 3.62 5.61
N SER A 24 -1.95 3.56 5.69
CA SER A 24 -1.06 4.18 4.70
C SER A 24 0.08 3.26 4.32
N VAL A 25 0.36 3.17 3.03
CA VAL A 25 1.47 2.41 2.46
C VAL A 25 2.27 3.33 1.56
N ASN A 26 3.57 3.49 1.83
CA ASN A 26 4.50 4.19 0.96
C ASN A 26 5.53 3.21 0.40
N PHE A 27 5.89 3.39 -0.87
CA PHE A 27 6.97 2.65 -1.51
C PHE A 27 7.64 3.46 -2.61
N THR A 28 8.88 3.10 -2.94
CA THR A 28 9.68 3.79 -3.95
C THR A 28 10.03 2.87 -5.11
N VAL A 29 9.71 3.33 -6.32
CA VAL A 29 10.09 2.71 -7.59
C VAL A 29 11.37 3.39 -8.09
N TYR A 30 12.47 2.65 -8.16
CA TYR A 30 13.80 3.17 -8.56
C TYR A 30 14.16 2.92 -10.03
N LYS A 31 13.42 2.03 -10.73
CA LYS A 31 13.67 1.70 -12.13
C LYS A 31 12.64 2.39 -13.00
N LYS A 32 13.09 3.03 -14.08
CA LYS A 32 12.25 3.76 -15.03
C LYS A 32 12.33 3.11 -16.42
N THR A 33 11.91 1.86 -16.55
CA THR A 33 11.69 1.25 -17.87
C THR A 33 10.25 1.51 -18.33
N SER A 34 9.92 1.17 -19.57
CA SER A 34 8.54 1.29 -20.08
C SER A 34 7.53 0.51 -19.23
N ALA A 35 7.95 -0.60 -18.61
CA ALA A 35 7.08 -1.40 -17.75
C ALA A 35 6.73 -0.67 -16.44
N GLU A 36 7.70 -0.03 -15.77
CA GLU A 36 7.43 0.74 -14.56
C GLU A 36 6.56 1.98 -14.85
N ASN A 37 6.71 2.62 -16.01
CA ASN A 37 5.81 3.71 -16.40
C ASN A 37 4.35 3.24 -16.56
N VAL A 38 4.13 2.08 -17.18
CA VAL A 38 2.78 1.48 -17.26
C VAL A 38 2.26 1.15 -15.87
N PHE A 39 3.10 0.54 -15.03
CA PHE A 39 2.74 0.21 -13.64
C PHE A 39 2.34 1.44 -12.82
N ILE A 40 3.13 2.52 -12.86
CA ILE A 40 2.81 3.78 -12.16
C ILE A 40 1.49 4.33 -12.67
N ASN A 41 1.27 4.36 -13.98
CA ASN A 41 0.03 4.86 -14.58
C ASN A 41 -1.21 4.01 -14.21
N THR A 42 -1.04 2.68 -14.10
CA THR A 42 -2.08 1.78 -13.61
C THR A 42 -2.42 2.08 -12.15
N ILE A 43 -1.41 2.24 -11.29
CA ILE A 43 -1.61 2.53 -9.86
C ILE A 43 -2.36 3.85 -9.65
N LEU A 44 -2.00 4.90 -10.39
CA LEU A 44 -2.60 6.23 -10.25
C LEU A 44 -4.13 6.25 -10.37
N ASN A 45 -4.69 5.32 -11.14
CA ASN A 45 -6.12 5.26 -11.43
C ASN A 45 -6.81 4.05 -10.79
N SER A 46 -6.14 3.36 -9.86
CA SER A 46 -6.63 2.10 -9.28
C SER A 46 -6.91 2.24 -7.79
N ARG A 47 -7.84 1.39 -7.31
CA ARG A 47 -7.94 1.04 -5.89
C ARG A 47 -7.15 -0.23 -5.63
N LEU A 48 -6.31 -0.20 -4.61
CA LEU A 48 -5.30 -1.22 -4.40
C LEU A 48 -5.40 -1.83 -3.01
N VAL A 49 -5.15 -3.13 -2.94
CA VAL A 49 -4.94 -3.84 -1.67
C VAL A 49 -3.44 -4.13 -1.57
N ALA A 50 -2.84 -3.77 -0.44
CA ALA A 50 -1.44 -4.06 -0.18
C ALA A 50 -1.31 -5.12 0.91
N VAL A 51 -0.31 -5.99 0.80
CA VAL A 51 0.05 -6.95 1.84
C VAL A 51 1.49 -6.71 2.26
N ALA A 52 1.73 -6.50 3.56
CA ALA A 52 3.07 -6.36 4.10
C ALA A 52 3.36 -7.43 5.15
N LYS A 53 4.52 -8.07 5.06
CA LYS A 53 5.02 -8.97 6.10
C LYS A 53 5.69 -8.15 7.20
N MET A 54 5.13 -8.19 8.40
CA MET A 54 5.72 -7.54 9.58
C MET A 54 7.00 -8.29 9.98
N VAL A 55 8.13 -7.58 9.99
CA VAL A 55 9.46 -8.19 10.22
C VAL A 55 9.55 -8.87 11.59
N GLU A 56 8.99 -8.26 12.63
CA GLU A 56 9.12 -8.74 14.00
C GLU A 56 8.20 -9.91 14.33
N THR A 57 6.98 -9.91 13.79
CA THR A 57 5.94 -10.89 14.15
C THR A 57 5.70 -11.95 13.06
N GLY A 58 6.23 -11.75 11.86
CA GLY A 58 5.98 -12.61 10.70
C GLY A 58 4.55 -12.53 10.15
N VAL A 59 3.70 -11.65 10.70
CA VAL A 59 2.30 -11.50 10.30
C VAL A 59 2.19 -10.83 8.93
N TYR A 60 1.39 -11.41 8.03
CA TYR A 60 1.05 -10.81 6.75
C TYR A 60 -0.18 -9.92 6.94
N ARG A 61 0.05 -8.61 7.03
CA ARG A 61 -0.98 -7.59 7.25
C ARG A 61 -1.55 -7.12 5.92
N ILE A 62 -2.88 -7.07 5.82
CA ILE A 62 -3.59 -6.50 4.67
C ILE A 62 -3.90 -5.02 4.96
N TYR A 63 -3.67 -4.18 3.96
CA TYR A 63 -4.04 -2.77 3.94
C TYR A 63 -5.02 -2.49 2.79
N GLY A 64 -6.10 -1.76 3.07
CA GLY A 64 -7.16 -1.46 2.11
C GLY A 64 -8.16 -2.61 1.92
N CYS A 65 -8.41 -3.43 2.93
CA CYS A 65 -9.19 -4.66 2.79
C CYS A 65 -10.66 -4.42 2.41
N ASN A 66 -11.28 -3.37 2.93
CA ASN A 66 -12.70 -3.09 2.76
C ASN A 66 -12.96 -2.10 1.61
N TYR A 67 -12.19 -1.01 1.54
CA TYR A 67 -12.44 0.09 0.60
C TYR A 67 -11.33 0.25 -0.44
N GLY A 68 -10.23 -0.48 -0.29
CA GLY A 68 -9.01 -0.26 -1.08
C GLY A 68 -8.27 1.00 -0.63
N LEU A 69 -6.99 1.06 -0.94
CA LEU A 69 -6.19 2.27 -0.83
C LEU A 69 -6.20 3.02 -2.17
N GLU A 70 -6.20 4.34 -2.08
CA GLU A 70 -6.08 5.26 -3.23
C GLU A 70 -4.75 6.01 -3.15
N VAL A 71 -4.23 6.44 -4.29
CA VAL A 71 -3.00 7.26 -4.32
C VAL A 71 -3.31 8.63 -3.72
N SER A 72 -2.57 8.98 -2.66
CA SER A 72 -2.67 10.29 -2.00
C SER A 72 -1.39 11.12 -2.12
N GLY A 73 -0.30 10.54 -2.61
CA GLY A 73 0.94 11.26 -2.85
C GLY A 73 1.77 10.58 -3.94
N LEU A 74 2.32 11.39 -4.83
CA LEU A 74 3.29 10.97 -5.83
C LEU A 74 4.41 12.01 -5.88
N GLU A 75 5.64 11.55 -5.69
CA GLU A 75 6.84 12.37 -5.79
C GLU A 75 7.79 11.72 -6.81
N GLU A 76 8.25 12.48 -7.79
CA GLU A 76 9.21 12.00 -8.77
C GLU A 76 10.46 12.89 -8.78
N SER A 77 11.63 12.27 -8.66
CA SER A 77 12.90 12.91 -8.95
C SER A 77 13.51 12.30 -10.21
N ALA A 78 14.02 13.16 -11.10
CA ALA A 78 14.74 12.74 -12.29
C ALA A 78 16.24 12.52 -12.03
N ASN A 79 16.79 13.17 -11.00
CA ASN A 79 18.23 13.26 -10.79
C ASN A 79 18.70 12.60 -9.50
N ASP A 80 17.90 12.68 -8.43
CA ASP A 80 18.31 12.15 -7.13
C ASP A 80 18.31 10.62 -7.14
N ASN A 81 19.37 10.02 -6.59
CA ASN A 81 19.55 8.57 -6.50
C ASN A 81 19.40 7.81 -7.84
N GLY A 82 19.68 8.46 -8.97
CA GLY A 82 19.49 7.86 -10.30
C GLY A 82 18.04 7.90 -10.81
N GLY A 83 17.21 8.74 -10.19
CA GLY A 83 15.80 8.89 -10.47
C GLY A 83 14.93 7.93 -9.66
N TYR A 84 13.82 8.43 -9.13
CA TYR A 84 12.83 7.62 -8.42
C TYR A 84 11.42 8.18 -8.56
N THR A 85 10.43 7.32 -8.34
CA THR A 85 9.04 7.71 -8.09
C THR A 85 8.61 7.10 -6.77
N ALA A 86 8.32 7.95 -5.78
CA ALA A 86 7.76 7.54 -4.50
C ALA A 86 6.23 7.68 -4.57
N ILE A 87 5.53 6.62 -4.17
CA ILE A 87 4.07 6.56 -4.19
C ILE A 87 3.59 6.33 -2.77
N THR A 88 2.59 7.11 -2.37
CA THR A 88 1.87 6.95 -1.11
C THR A 88 0.42 6.61 -1.40
N LEU A 89 -0.03 5.50 -0.82
CA LEU A 89 -1.41 5.04 -0.84
C LEU A 89 -2.02 5.26 0.54
N THR A 90 -3.25 5.74 0.61
CA THR A 90 -3.98 5.91 1.88
C THR A 90 -5.42 5.42 1.77
N THR A 91 -6.02 5.14 2.92
CA THR A 91 -7.46 4.93 3.02
C THR A 91 -8.20 6.18 2.54
N PRO A 92 -9.18 6.05 1.61
CA PRO A 92 -9.94 7.19 1.12
C PRO A 92 -10.57 8.02 2.26
N GLU A 93 -10.71 9.32 2.04
CA GLU A 93 -11.26 10.23 3.05
C GLU A 93 -12.78 10.05 3.23
N ASN A 94 -13.48 9.66 2.17
CA ASN A 94 -14.94 9.55 2.14
C ASN A 94 -15.48 8.19 2.61
N VAL A 95 -14.67 7.39 3.30
CA VAL A 95 -15.07 6.08 3.84
C VAL A 95 -14.86 6.03 5.36
N LEU A 96 -15.59 5.14 6.02
CA LEU A 96 -15.53 4.94 7.48
C LEU A 96 -14.12 4.58 7.96
N GLY A 97 -13.32 3.97 7.10
CA GLY A 97 -11.97 3.49 7.38
C GLY A 97 -11.86 1.98 7.18
N GLU A 98 -10.67 1.45 7.47
CA GLU A 98 -10.33 0.06 7.24
C GLU A 98 -10.45 -0.79 8.50
N ALA A 99 -10.63 -2.10 8.30
CA ALA A 99 -10.54 -3.08 9.37
C ALA A 99 -9.11 -3.62 9.47
N ARG A 100 -8.69 -4.01 10.68
CA ARG A 100 -7.42 -4.72 10.86
C ARG A 100 -7.57 -6.14 10.36
N ALA A 101 -6.94 -6.47 9.23
CA ALA A 101 -7.02 -7.77 8.59
C ALA A 101 -5.64 -8.38 8.34
N SER A 102 -5.52 -9.69 8.49
CA SER A 102 -4.28 -10.43 8.24
C SER A 102 -4.56 -11.78 7.57
N ILE A 103 -3.57 -12.28 6.84
CA ILE A 103 -3.61 -13.60 6.22
C ILE A 103 -2.46 -14.48 6.71
N THR A 104 -2.58 -15.78 6.45
CA THR A 104 -1.49 -16.73 6.69
C THR A 104 -0.46 -16.66 5.56
N GLU A 105 0.77 -17.11 5.85
CA GLU A 105 1.82 -17.27 4.83
C GLU A 105 1.38 -18.21 3.70
N ALA A 106 0.63 -19.28 4.02
CA ALA A 106 0.10 -20.21 3.02
C ALA A 106 -0.89 -19.53 2.05
N THR A 107 -1.77 -18.68 2.58
CA THR A 107 -2.69 -17.87 1.77
C THR A 107 -1.92 -16.90 0.87
N TRP A 108 -0.92 -16.22 1.42
CA TRP A 108 -0.05 -15.31 0.66
C TRP A 108 0.65 -16.03 -0.50
N ASN A 109 1.26 -17.19 -0.24
CA ASN A 109 1.96 -17.97 -1.26
C ASN A 109 1.01 -18.41 -2.39
N THR A 110 -0.25 -18.72 -2.06
CA THR A 110 -1.29 -19.05 -3.05
C THR A 110 -1.67 -17.85 -3.92
N LEU A 111 -1.69 -16.63 -3.36
CA LEU A 111 -1.95 -15.40 -4.12
C LEU A 111 -0.82 -15.11 -5.10
N VAL A 112 0.43 -15.21 -4.64
CA VAL A 112 1.62 -14.99 -5.47
C VAL A 112 1.72 -16.01 -6.60
N SER A 113 1.36 -17.28 -6.35
CA SER A 113 1.38 -18.29 -7.42
C SER A 113 0.35 -18.05 -8.51
N LYS A 114 -0.71 -17.29 -8.24
CA LYS A 114 -1.77 -16.95 -9.21
C LYS A 114 -1.49 -15.67 -10.00
N SER A 115 -0.53 -14.85 -9.56
CA SER A 115 -0.13 -13.63 -10.25
C SER A 115 0.97 -13.85 -11.30
N SER A 116 1.39 -15.11 -11.49
CA SER A 116 2.46 -15.52 -12.42
C SER A 116 1.89 -16.00 -13.75
#